data_AF-A0A2S9FS38-F1
#
_entry.id   AF-A0A2S9FS38-F1
#
_cell.length_a   1.000
_cell.length_b   1.000
_cell.length_c   1.000
_cell.angle_alpha   90.00
_cell.angle_beta   90.00
_cell.angle_gamma   90.00
#
_symmetry.space_group_name_H-M   'P 1'
#
loop_
_entity.id
_entity.type
_entity.pdbx_description
1 polymer ?
#
loop_
_entity_poly.entity_id
_entity_poly.type
_entity_poly.pdbx_seq_one_letter_code
_entity_poly.pdbx_strand_id
1 'polypeptide(L)'
;MVMLNGFVAERARLLSVAHRILGSAHDAEDAVQTAWLRVQAGTLSISREGAAWLTTVVTRVCLDQLRERHRRDALTRRVDPMHDVESAADEE
;
A
#
# COMPACT_ATOMS: atom_id res chain seq x y z
N MET A 1 8.25 -24.01 11.35
CA MET A 1 9.30 -22.96 11.20
C MET A 1 9.88 -22.83 9.78
N VAL A 2 9.31 -23.47 8.75
CA VAL A 2 9.80 -23.38 7.35
C VAL A 2 9.20 -22.18 6.58
N MET A 3 8.02 -21.70 6.99
CA MET A 3 7.31 -20.60 6.31
C MET A 3 8.00 -19.24 6.42
N LEU A 4 8.71 -18.96 7.53
CA LEU A 4 9.48 -17.72 7.74
C LEU A 4 10.64 -17.59 6.74
N ASN A 5 11.38 -18.66 6.46
CA ASN A 5 12.55 -18.60 5.60
C ASN A 5 12.22 -18.23 4.14
N GLY A 6 11.10 -18.72 3.60
CA GLY A 6 10.69 -18.42 2.23
C GLY A 6 10.33 -16.95 2.03
N PHE A 7 9.65 -16.35 3.01
CA PHE A 7 9.31 -14.93 2.95
C PHE A 7 10.53 -14.03 3.16
N VAL A 8 11.40 -14.37 4.12
CA VAL A 8 12.63 -13.61 4.38
C VAL A 8 13.53 -13.60 3.14
N ALA A 9 13.65 -14.74 2.44
CA ALA A 9 14.40 -14.82 1.19
C ALA A 9 13.82 -13.93 0.08
N GLU A 10 12.49 -13.78 0.05
CA GLU A 10 11.78 -13.03 -1.00
C GLU A 10 11.58 -11.55 -0.65
N ARG A 11 11.82 -11.15 0.60
CA ARG A 11 11.52 -9.80 1.13
C ARG A 11 12.12 -8.68 0.28
N ALA A 12 13.38 -8.82 -0.13
CA ALA A 12 14.05 -7.80 -0.95
C ALA A 12 13.39 -7.63 -2.32
N ARG A 13 13.00 -8.74 -2.98
CA ARG A 13 12.28 -8.70 -4.26
C ARG A 13 10.89 -8.11 -4.08
N LEU A 14 10.17 -8.51 -3.04
CA LEU A 14 8.81 -7.99 -2.77
C LEU A 14 8.81 -6.49 -2.50
N LEU A 15 9.82 -5.99 -1.78
CA LEU A 15 10.01 -4.55 -1.58
C LEU A 15 10.26 -3.83 -2.90
N SER A 16 11.11 -4.39 -3.78
CA SER A 16 11.35 -3.80 -5.10
C SER A 16 10.08 -3.76 -5.96
N VAL A 17 9.28 -4.83 -5.95
CA VAL A 17 8.00 -4.89 -6.63
C VAL A 17 7.02 -3.86 -6.07
N ALA A 18 6.85 -3.82 -4.75
CA ALA A 18 5.93 -2.90 -4.08
C ALA A 18 6.34 -1.43 -4.31
N HIS A 19 7.64 -1.13 -4.23
CA HIS A 19 8.19 0.19 -4.51
C HIS A 19 7.89 0.64 -5.95
N ARG A 20 8.00 -0.27 -6.92
CA ARG A 20 7.69 0.05 -8.32
C ARG A 20 6.19 0.32 -8.56
N ILE A 21 5.30 -0.23 -7.73
CA ILE A 21 3.86 -0.01 -7.81
C ILE A 21 3.45 1.28 -7.06
N LEU A 22 4.01 1.50 -5.86
CA LEU A 22 3.57 2.56 -4.95
C LEU A 22 4.40 3.84 -5.08
N GLY A 23 5.62 3.76 -5.63
CA GLY A 23 6.53 4.90 -5.79
C GLY A 23 7.14 5.43 -4.49
N SER A 24 6.92 4.75 -3.36
CA SER A 24 7.35 5.17 -2.03
C SER A 24 7.94 3.99 -1.27
N ALA A 25 9.12 4.21 -0.66
CA ALA A 25 9.80 3.20 0.15
C ALA A 25 8.99 2.84 1.41
N HIS A 26 8.43 3.84 2.07
CA HIS A 26 7.64 3.64 3.28
C HIS A 26 6.39 2.79 2.99
N ASP A 27 5.69 3.12 1.89
CA ASP A 27 4.47 2.41 1.53
C ASP A 27 4.78 0.99 1.03
N ALA A 28 5.92 0.80 0.37
CA ALA A 28 6.40 -0.52 -0.02
C ALA A 28 6.67 -1.40 1.21
N GLU A 29 7.32 -0.85 2.25
CA GLU A 29 7.56 -1.55 3.50
C GLU A 29 6.26 -1.93 4.20
N ASP A 30 5.33 -0.99 4.32
CA ASP A 30 4.01 -1.24 4.91
C ASP A 30 3.22 -2.30 4.14
N ALA A 31 3.26 -2.28 2.80
CA ALA A 31 2.60 -3.27 1.97
C ALA A 31 3.16 -4.68 2.18
N VAL A 32 4.48 -4.81 2.23
CA VAL A 32 5.17 -6.09 2.47
C VAL A 32 4.89 -6.61 3.89
N GLN A 33 4.87 -5.72 4.88
CA GLN A 33 4.55 -6.05 6.26
C GLN A 33 3.09 -6.49 6.42
N THR A 34 2.15 -5.77 5.80
CA THR A 34 0.74 -6.15 5.76
C THR A 34 0.54 -7.52 5.10
N ALA A 35 1.23 -7.78 3.99
CA ALA A 35 1.21 -9.09 3.34
C ALA A 35 1.71 -10.19 4.29
N TRP A 36 2.82 -9.97 5.00
CA TRP A 36 3.34 -10.89 5.99
C TRP A 36 2.33 -11.23 7.10
N LEU A 37 1.65 -10.22 7.64
CA LEU A 37 0.65 -10.41 8.68
C LEU A 37 -0.55 -11.24 8.18
N ARG A 38 -1.01 -11.02 6.94
CA ARG A 38 -2.10 -11.81 6.33
C ARG A 38 -1.72 -13.27 6.11
N VAL A 39 -0.46 -13.53 5.76
CA VAL A 39 0.10 -14.89 5.63
C VAL A 39 0.14 -15.58 7.01
N GLN A 40 0.68 -14.90 8.01
CA GLN A 40 0.79 -15.43 9.38
C GLN A 40 -0.57 -15.70 10.03
N ALA A 41 -1.60 -14.90 9.69
CA ALA A 41 -2.96 -15.08 10.17
C ALA A 41 -3.69 -16.30 9.56
N GLY A 42 -3.04 -17.06 8.67
CA GLY A 42 -3.62 -18.27 8.06
C GLY A 42 -4.74 -18.01 7.05
N THR A 43 -5.08 -16.74 6.80
CA THR A 43 -6.06 -16.33 5.78
C THR A 43 -5.62 -16.75 4.37
N LEU A 44 -4.32 -16.95 4.18
CA LEU A 44 -3.68 -17.12 2.89
C LEU A 44 -2.67 -18.28 3.03
N SER A 45 -3.07 -19.50 2.66
CA SER A 45 -2.22 -20.70 2.72
C SER A 45 -1.16 -20.67 1.62
N ILE A 46 0.12 -20.80 1.99
CA ILE A 46 1.24 -20.92 1.05
C ILE A 46 1.30 -22.38 0.58
N SER A 47 0.79 -22.67 -0.62
CA SER A 47 1.21 -23.88 -1.34
C SER A 47 2.67 -23.74 -1.80
N ARG A 48 3.31 -24.86 -2.14
CA ARG A 48 4.75 -25.00 -2.47
C ARG A 48 5.30 -24.09 -3.60
N GLU A 49 4.47 -23.23 -4.19
CA GLU A 49 4.80 -22.21 -5.21
C GLU A 49 4.89 -20.79 -4.59
N GLY A 50 5.50 -20.68 -3.40
CA GLY A 50 5.39 -19.52 -2.52
C GLY A 50 5.82 -18.17 -3.12
N ALA A 51 6.81 -18.12 -4.02
CA ALA A 51 7.34 -16.88 -4.59
C ALA A 51 6.32 -16.12 -5.49
N ALA A 52 5.68 -16.85 -6.42
CA ALA A 52 4.69 -16.29 -7.33
C ALA A 52 3.43 -15.86 -6.58
N TRP A 53 3.03 -16.69 -5.61
CA TRP A 53 1.90 -16.39 -4.75
C TRP A 53 2.16 -15.18 -3.84
N LEU A 54 3.33 -15.06 -3.22
CA LEU A 54 3.71 -13.90 -2.41
C LEU A 54 3.71 -12.61 -3.22
N THR A 55 4.16 -12.65 -4.47
CA THR A 55 4.04 -11.51 -5.38
C THR A 55 2.58 -11.13 -5.62
N THR A 56 1.69 -12.10 -5.80
CA THR A 56 0.25 -11.85 -5.97
C THR A 56 -0.34 -11.16 -4.73
N VAL A 57 0.01 -11.65 -3.53
CA VAL A 57 -0.48 -11.07 -2.28
C VAL A 57 0.01 -9.63 -2.12
N VAL A 58 1.31 -9.37 -2.31
CA VAL A 58 1.89 -8.02 -2.20
C VAL A 58 1.29 -7.08 -3.23
N THR A 59 1.14 -7.52 -4.49
CA THR A 59 0.49 -6.72 -5.54
C THR A 59 -0.94 -6.35 -5.16
N ARG A 60 -1.73 -7.28 -4.60
CA ARG A 60 -3.09 -6.98 -4.13
C ARG A 60 -3.09 -5.93 -3.02
N VAL A 61 -2.21 -6.05 -2.04
CA VAL A 61 -2.07 -5.05 -0.97
C VAL A 61 -1.71 -3.68 -1.54
N CYS A 62 -0.78 -3.60 -2.49
CA CYS A 62 -0.41 -2.34 -3.14
C CYS A 62 -1.61 -1.70 -3.87
N LEU A 63 -2.37 -2.50 -4.62
CA LEU A 63 -3.57 -2.03 -5.32
C LEU A 63 -4.65 -1.55 -4.35
N ASP A 64 -4.84 -2.24 -3.22
CA ASP A 64 -5.78 -1.83 -2.18
C ASP A 64 -5.37 -0.48 -1.56
N GLN A 65 -4.06 -0.27 -1.32
CA GLN A 65 -3.56 1.02 -0.85
C GLN A 65 -3.77 2.15 -1.87
N LEU A 66 -3.53 1.90 -3.17
CA LEU A 66 -3.78 2.91 -4.21
C LEU A 66 -5.26 3.27 -4.31
N ARG A 67 -6.16 2.27 -4.24
CA ARG A 67 -7.61 2.49 -4.20
C ARG A 67 -8.02 3.33 -2.98
N GLU A 68 -7.40 3.08 -1.84
CA GLU A 68 -7.63 3.84 -0.63
C GLU A 68 -7.15 5.30 -0.75
N ARG A 69 -5.96 5.55 -1.33
CA ARG A 69 -5.49 6.92 -1.63
C ARG A 69 -6.46 7.66 -2.51
N HIS A 70 -6.88 7.04 -3.62
CA HIS A 70 -7.86 7.64 -4.52
C HIS A 70 -9.19 7.97 -3.81
N ARG A 71 -9.65 7.09 -2.90
CA ARG A 71 -10.84 7.36 -2.08
C ARG A 71 -10.65 8.52 -1.11
N ARG A 72 -9.49 8.61 -0.45
CA ARG A 72 -9.15 9.73 0.44
C ARG A 72 -9.05 11.04 -0.33
N ASP A 73 -8.38 11.04 -1.48
CA ASP A 73 -8.25 12.23 -2.32
C ASP A 73 -9.63 12.71 -2.82
N ALA A 74 -10.50 11.78 -3.20
CA ALA A 74 -11.88 12.10 -3.56
C ALA A 74 -12.68 12.67 -2.39
N LEU A 75 -12.47 12.16 -1.17
CA LEU A 75 -13.07 12.71 0.04
C LEU A 75 -12.52 14.11 0.35
N THR A 76 -11.21 14.31 0.30
CA THR A 76 -10.56 15.62 0.51
C THR A 76 -11.09 16.65 -0.48
N ARG A 77 -11.19 16.31 -1.77
CA ARG A 77 -11.77 17.20 -2.79
C ARG A 77 -13.24 17.53 -2.49
N ARG A 78 -13.99 16.59 -1.93
CA ARG A 78 -15.40 16.79 -1.56
C ARG A 78 -15.57 17.63 -0.30
N VAL A 79 -14.58 17.64 0.58
CA VAL A 79 -14.59 18.39 1.84
C VAL A 79 -14.02 19.79 1.69
N ASP A 80 -13.52 20.19 0.51
CA ASP A 80 -12.98 21.53 0.23
C ASP A 80 -14.03 22.62 0.59
N PRO A 81 -13.89 23.29 1.75
CA PRO A 81 -14.77 24.34 2.17
C PRO A 81 -14.14 25.66 1.71
N MET A 82 -14.64 26.20 0.59
CA MET A 82 -14.58 27.62 0.25
C MET A 82 -13.25 28.33 0.60
N HIS A 83 -12.30 28.36 -0.33
CA HIS A 83 -11.20 29.33 -0.32
C HIS A 83 -11.67 30.73 -0.78
N ASP A 84 -12.88 31.13 -0.39
CA ASP A 84 -13.41 32.47 -0.60
C ASP A 84 -13.29 33.25 0.70
N VAL A 85 -12.10 33.26 1.31
CA VAL A 85 -11.76 34.29 2.29
C VAL A 85 -11.37 35.53 1.48
N GLU A 86 -12.41 36.24 1.06
CA GLU A 86 -12.52 37.66 1.31
C GLU A 86 -11.25 38.48 1.03
N SER A 87 -10.97 38.71 -0.25
CA SER A 87 -10.34 39.96 -0.70
C SER A 87 -11.39 41.08 -0.64
N ALA A 88 -11.97 41.32 0.54
CA ALA A 88 -12.74 42.54 0.77
C ALA A 88 -11.77 43.62 1.23
N ALA A 89 -11.75 44.70 0.45
CA ALA A 89 -11.37 46.05 0.82
C ALA A 89 -9.92 46.23 1.31
N ASP A 90 -9.05 46.59 0.37
CA ASP A 90 -8.05 47.65 0.58
C ASP A 90 -7.54 48.07 -0.81
N GLU A 91 -8.35 48.84 -1.55
CA GLU A 91 -7.79 49.84 -2.46
C GLU A 91 -8.57 51.15 -2.25
N GLU A 92 -7.80 52.12 -1.77
CA GLU A 92 -8.10 53.44 -1.22
C GLU A 92 -8.62 54.45 -2.26
#